data_AF-A0AB34JSA4-F1
#
_entry.id   AF-A0AB34JSA4-F1
#
_cell.length_a   1.000
_cell.length_b   1.000
_cell.length_c   1.000
_cell.angle_alpha   90.00
_cell.angle_beta   90.00
_cell.angle_gamma   90.00
#
_symmetry.space_group_name_H-M   'P 1'
#
loop_
_entity.id
_entity.type
_entity.pdbx_description
1 polymer ?
#
loop_
_entity_poly.entity_id
_entity_poly.type
_entity_poly.pdbx_seq_one_letter_code
_entity_poly.pdbx_strand_id
1 'polypeptide(L)'
;MADCLASLLATGDVDELRRQLRGAVPDRVVPPASAPPVASACAPHDPLRSTALSLANSMLERGCALLEASPPPEADSPPLAEAPHPWPIVDFPELQLQLFSQPVMGEPIWPAALALCRWLAAPARCEALCRGARVLELGAGCAAPALVARLVGGASSIALTDVDPDVLALMRANCALNRIPEEAFRTGLLDWREEEHIGRWAACSPPSPSARGYSLVLAADVLFSVGDIRPIARAVAQLLDPTLPESRFVIARSSLFEELQPTLVATLESFGLHLISSASTREEAACVLEFMQQRRV
;
A
#
# COMPACT_ATOMS: atom_id res chain seq x y z
N MET A 1 25.54 8.05 -7.08
CA MET A 1 24.23 8.46 -6.55
C MET A 1 23.13 7.55 -7.07
N ALA A 2 22.92 7.45 -8.40
CA ALA A 2 21.96 6.50 -8.99
C ALA A 2 22.17 5.03 -8.56
N ASP A 3 23.41 4.52 -8.58
CA ASP A 3 23.70 3.14 -8.13
C ASP A 3 23.44 2.90 -6.64
N CYS A 4 23.62 3.94 -5.81
CA CYS A 4 23.34 3.89 -4.37
C CYS A 4 21.82 3.87 -4.12
N LEU A 5 21.09 4.76 -4.81
CA LEU A 5 19.64 4.83 -4.77
C LEU A 5 19.00 3.53 -5.28
N ALA A 6 19.54 2.95 -6.35
CA ALA A 6 19.09 1.68 -6.89
C ALA A 6 19.33 0.50 -5.95
N SER A 7 20.46 0.47 -5.23
CA SER A 7 20.71 -0.55 -4.20
C SER A 7 19.73 -0.45 -3.02
N LEU A 8 19.27 0.75 -2.67
CA LEU A 8 18.33 0.99 -1.58
C LEU A 8 16.88 0.67 -1.99
N LEU A 9 16.47 1.08 -3.19
CA LEU A 9 15.20 0.70 -3.79
C LEU A 9 15.11 -0.82 -4.06
N ALA A 10 16.23 -1.48 -4.34
CA ALA A 10 16.27 -2.94 -4.50
C ALA A 10 16.17 -3.71 -3.16
N THR A 11 16.61 -3.12 -2.05
CA THR A 11 16.62 -3.77 -0.73
C THR A 11 15.37 -3.51 0.09
N GLY A 12 14.58 -2.47 -0.23
CA GLY A 12 13.37 -2.15 0.54
C GLY A 12 13.64 -1.44 1.86
N ASP A 13 14.89 -1.08 2.16
CA ASP A 13 15.25 -0.39 3.40
C ASP A 13 15.00 1.12 3.25
N VAL A 14 13.73 1.48 3.42
CA VAL A 14 13.25 2.88 3.39
C VAL A 14 13.95 3.71 4.47
N ASP A 15 14.35 3.11 5.60
CA ASP A 15 15.00 3.81 6.71
C ASP A 15 16.48 4.09 6.47
N GLU A 16 17.18 3.21 5.76
CA GLU A 16 18.53 3.48 5.23
C GLU A 16 18.49 4.53 4.12
N LEU A 17 17.52 4.44 3.20
CA LEU A 17 17.29 5.47 2.18
C LEU A 17 17.09 6.84 2.83
N ARG A 18 16.21 6.92 3.84
CA ARG A 18 15.99 8.11 4.67
C ARG A 18 17.28 8.61 5.33
N ARG A 19 18.14 7.72 5.86
CA ARG A 19 19.39 8.12 6.54
C ARG A 19 20.43 8.69 5.58
N GLN A 20 20.62 8.10 4.41
CA GLN A 20 21.65 8.55 3.47
C GLN A 20 21.30 9.89 2.80
N LEU A 21 20.02 10.16 2.58
CA LEU A 21 19.56 11.44 2.03
C LEU A 21 19.69 12.59 3.03
N ARG A 22 19.49 12.34 4.33
CA ARG A 22 19.76 13.34 5.38
C ARG A 22 21.22 13.77 5.44
N GLY A 23 22.16 12.89 5.07
CA GLY A 23 23.59 13.20 5.00
C GLY A 23 24.02 13.97 3.74
N ALA A 24 23.12 14.14 2.77
CA ALA A 24 23.43 14.74 1.46
C ALA A 24 22.92 16.19 1.30
N VAL A 25 22.28 16.78 2.31
CA VAL A 25 21.92 18.21 2.32
C VAL A 25 23.19 19.03 2.58
N PRO A 26 23.53 20.02 1.72
CA PRO A 26 24.88 20.54 1.64
C PRO A 26 25.13 21.63 2.68
N ASP A 27 25.94 21.32 3.70
CA ASP A 27 26.86 22.31 4.25
C ASP A 27 28.30 21.86 3.91
N ARG A 28 28.83 22.46 2.84
CA ARG A 28 30.19 22.34 2.32
C ARG A 28 30.67 20.91 2.00
N VAL A 29 30.52 20.55 0.73
CA VAL A 29 31.27 19.43 0.12
C VAL A 29 32.77 19.75 0.13
N VAL A 30 33.51 19.11 1.03
CA VAL A 30 34.91 18.74 0.79
C VAL A 30 34.88 17.26 0.37
N PRO A 31 35.37 16.89 -0.82
CA PRO A 31 35.33 15.50 -1.26
C PRO A 31 36.28 14.65 -0.38
N PRO A 32 35.84 13.52 0.19
CA PRO A 32 36.75 12.58 0.82
C PRO A 32 37.60 11.89 -0.26
N ALA A 33 38.90 11.78 0.02
CA ALA A 33 39.85 11.11 -0.84
C ALA A 33 39.52 9.61 -0.95
N SER A 34 39.36 9.15 -2.20
CA SER A 34 39.44 7.76 -2.69
C SER A 34 38.69 6.68 -1.89
N ALA A 35 37.48 6.34 -2.33
CA ALA A 35 36.87 5.03 -2.05
C ALA A 35 37.46 3.95 -2.98
N PRO A 36 37.67 2.70 -2.52
CA PRO A 36 38.23 1.63 -3.33
C PRO A 36 37.24 1.15 -4.41
N PRO A 37 37.73 0.60 -5.54
CA PRO A 37 36.85 0.15 -6.61
C PRO A 37 36.05 -1.08 -6.17
N VAL A 38 34.73 -0.98 -6.22
CA VAL A 38 33.83 -2.12 -6.03
C VAL A 38 33.92 -3.01 -7.28
N ALA A 39 34.38 -4.24 -7.10
CA ALA A 39 34.54 -5.21 -8.16
C ALA A 39 33.20 -5.52 -8.83
N SER A 40 33.14 -5.29 -10.15
CA SER A 40 32.04 -5.73 -11.01
C SER A 40 32.08 -7.24 -11.17
N ALA A 41 31.18 -7.95 -10.49
CA ALA A 41 30.78 -9.30 -10.88
C ALA A 41 29.43 -9.21 -11.59
N CYS A 42 29.43 -9.52 -12.89
CA CYS A 42 28.20 -9.74 -13.67
C CYS A 42 27.37 -10.85 -13.02
N ALA A 43 26.40 -10.47 -12.20
CA ALA A 43 25.25 -11.32 -11.87
C ALA A 43 24.28 -11.31 -13.07
N PRO A 44 23.55 -12.42 -13.32
CA PRO A 44 22.54 -12.46 -14.38
C PRO A 44 21.55 -11.29 -14.25
N HIS A 45 20.99 -10.83 -15.37
CA HIS A 45 19.99 -9.75 -15.43
C HIS A 45 18.90 -9.97 -14.38
N ASP A 46 18.98 -9.25 -13.26
CA ASP A 46 17.95 -9.24 -12.23
C ASP A 46 16.93 -8.15 -12.61
N PRO A 47 15.71 -8.52 -13.03
CA PRO A 47 14.69 -7.56 -13.42
C PRO A 47 14.30 -6.60 -12.29
N LEU A 48 14.44 -7.01 -11.01
CA LEU A 48 14.21 -6.12 -9.87
C LEU A 48 15.30 -5.05 -9.81
N ARG A 49 16.56 -5.44 -9.98
CA ARG A 49 17.69 -4.50 -10.00
C ARG A 49 17.60 -3.51 -11.16
N SER A 50 17.21 -3.96 -12.36
CA SER A 50 17.04 -3.06 -13.51
C SER A 50 15.90 -2.07 -13.32
N THR A 51 14.78 -2.51 -12.74
CA THR A 51 13.64 -1.64 -12.45
C THR A 51 13.96 -0.63 -11.35
N ALA A 52 14.73 -1.04 -10.34
CA ALA A 52 15.20 -0.14 -9.29
C ALA A 52 16.12 0.97 -9.84
N LEU A 53 17.00 0.61 -10.79
CA LEU A 53 17.84 1.57 -11.52
C LEU A 53 17.01 2.54 -12.38
N SER A 54 16.00 2.05 -13.08
CA SER A 54 15.10 2.89 -13.90
C SER A 54 14.33 3.88 -13.03
N LEU A 55 13.67 3.41 -11.97
CA LEU A 55 12.92 4.24 -11.05
C LEU A 55 13.81 5.32 -10.42
N ALA A 56 15.03 4.94 -10.00
CA ALA A 56 16.00 5.87 -9.45
C ALA A 56 16.36 7.00 -10.43
N ASN A 57 16.61 6.66 -11.69
CA ASN A 57 16.92 7.64 -12.73
C ASN A 57 15.73 8.56 -13.03
N SER A 58 14.52 8.00 -13.14
CA SER A 58 13.28 8.75 -13.38
C SER A 58 12.97 9.74 -12.25
N MET A 59 13.15 9.33 -10.99
CA MET A 59 12.98 10.20 -9.83
C MET A 59 13.98 11.36 -9.83
N LEU A 60 15.26 11.08 -10.17
CA LEU A 60 16.30 12.10 -10.28
C LEU A 60 16.03 13.09 -11.44
N GLU A 61 15.61 12.59 -12.60
CA GLU A 61 15.26 13.42 -13.77
C GLU A 61 14.06 14.34 -13.52
N ARG A 62 13.11 13.90 -12.68
CA ARG A 62 11.94 14.70 -12.28
C ARG A 62 12.24 15.71 -11.16
N GLY A 63 13.48 15.80 -10.69
CA GLY A 63 13.88 16.70 -9.61
C GLY A 63 13.28 16.31 -8.26
N CYS A 64 12.80 15.08 -8.11
CA CYS A 64 12.29 14.56 -6.84
C CYS A 64 13.47 14.24 -5.91
N ALA A 65 13.94 15.23 -5.15
CA ALA A 65 14.67 14.96 -3.92
C ALA A 65 13.67 14.35 -2.92
N LEU A 66 13.92 13.11 -2.52
CA LEU A 66 13.05 12.29 -1.68
C LEU A 66 12.47 13.04 -0.47
N LEU A 67 11.12 13.04 -0.42
CA LEU A 67 10.19 13.26 0.69
C LEU A 67 10.81 13.67 2.04
N GLU A 68 10.70 14.96 2.36
CA GLU A 68 10.95 15.49 3.70
C GLU A 68 9.84 15.03 4.67
N ALA A 69 10.22 14.56 5.85
CA ALA A 69 9.28 14.33 6.95
C ALA A 69 9.05 15.66 7.70
N SER A 70 7.80 15.91 8.11
CA SER A 70 7.55 16.85 9.21
C SER A 70 8.26 16.34 10.47
N PRO A 71 8.86 17.22 11.28
CA PRO A 71 9.53 16.81 12.52
C PRO A 71 8.52 16.16 13.50
N PRO A 72 8.97 15.22 14.33
CA PRO A 72 8.12 14.62 15.36
C PRO A 72 7.66 15.70 16.36
N PRO A 73 6.43 15.62 16.90
CA PRO A 73 5.99 16.54 17.95
C PRO A 73 6.86 16.36 19.20
N GLU A 74 7.20 17.49 19.84
CA GLU A 74 8.03 17.53 21.05
C GLU A 74 7.38 16.77 22.21
N ALA A 75 8.20 16.05 22.97
CA ALA A 75 7.82 15.02 23.93
C ALA A 75 7.15 15.51 25.24
N ASP A 76 6.67 16.76 25.31
CA ASP A 76 6.09 17.35 26.53
C ASP A 76 4.72 18.00 26.29
N SER A 77 3.84 17.31 25.58
CA SER A 77 2.42 17.68 25.55
C SER A 77 1.67 17.04 26.73
N PRO A 78 0.93 17.81 27.55
CA PRO A 78 0.17 17.26 28.67
C PRO A 78 -0.89 16.27 28.18
N PRO A 79 -1.34 15.32 29.03
CA PRO A 79 -2.32 14.32 28.63
C PRO A 79 -3.61 15.02 28.20
N LEU A 80 -3.99 14.81 26.94
CA LEU A 80 -5.24 15.31 26.39
C LEU A 80 -6.39 14.62 27.12
N ALA A 81 -7.16 15.39 27.88
CA ALA A 81 -8.54 15.04 28.26
C ALA A 81 -9.33 14.69 26.99
N GLU A 82 -10.48 13.99 27.13
CA GLU A 82 -11.41 13.57 26.05
C GLU A 82 -11.75 14.71 25.06
N ALA A 83 -10.81 15.00 24.17
CA ALA A 83 -10.86 16.10 23.22
C ALA A 83 -11.41 15.57 21.89
N PRO A 84 -12.10 16.40 21.10
CA PRO A 84 -12.43 16.06 19.72
C PRO A 84 -11.16 15.64 18.99
N HIS A 85 -11.29 14.64 18.09
CA HIS A 85 -10.17 14.09 17.34
C HIS A 85 -9.35 15.22 16.68
N PRO A 86 -8.00 15.19 16.77
CA PRO A 86 -7.17 16.35 16.44
C PRO A 86 -7.16 16.72 14.95
N TRP A 87 -7.61 15.80 14.08
CA TRP A 87 -7.57 15.93 12.64
C TRP A 87 -8.91 16.37 12.05
N PRO A 88 -8.94 17.28 11.06
CA PRO A 88 -10.17 17.74 10.43
C PRO A 88 -10.84 16.59 9.67
N ILE A 89 -12.17 16.65 9.55
CA ILE A 89 -12.94 15.72 8.74
C ILE A 89 -12.98 16.23 7.29
N VAL A 90 -12.75 15.32 6.34
CA VAL A 90 -12.95 15.52 4.91
C VAL A 90 -14.09 14.63 4.45
N ASP A 91 -15.03 15.21 3.70
CA ASP A 91 -16.23 14.54 3.24
C ASP A 91 -16.14 14.21 1.75
N PHE A 92 -16.51 12.98 1.40
CA PHE A 92 -16.66 12.48 0.03
C PHE A 92 -18.10 11.95 -0.15
N PRO A 93 -19.09 12.83 -0.35
CA PRO A 93 -20.51 12.45 -0.39
C PRO A 93 -20.82 11.42 -1.48
N GLU A 94 -20.15 11.51 -2.62
CA GLU A 94 -20.29 10.60 -3.75
C GLU A 94 -19.80 9.18 -3.45
N LEU A 95 -18.96 9.03 -2.42
CA LEU A 95 -18.45 7.75 -1.91
C LEU A 95 -19.10 7.34 -0.59
N GLN A 96 -20.07 8.12 -0.09
CA GLN A 96 -20.68 7.94 1.24
C GLN A 96 -19.63 7.83 2.36
N LEU A 97 -18.53 8.58 2.22
CA LEU A 97 -17.33 8.41 3.04
C LEU A 97 -16.96 9.73 3.72
N GLN A 98 -16.65 9.65 5.01
CA GLN A 98 -16.01 10.73 5.77
C GLN A 98 -14.70 10.22 6.34
N LEU A 99 -13.64 11.02 6.33
CA LEU A 99 -12.35 10.62 6.86
C LEU A 99 -11.76 11.71 7.75
N PHE A 100 -11.15 11.32 8.84
CA PHE A 100 -10.17 12.16 9.49
C PHE A 100 -8.93 12.28 8.59
N SER A 101 -8.63 13.52 8.21
CA SER A 101 -7.45 13.89 7.44
C SER A 101 -6.25 14.01 8.37
N GLN A 102 -5.77 12.88 8.89
CA GLN A 102 -4.41 12.82 9.38
C GLN A 102 -3.50 12.77 8.15
N PRO A 103 -2.65 13.78 7.91
CA PRO A 103 -1.74 13.72 6.79
C PRO A 103 -0.71 12.62 7.05
N VAL A 104 -0.94 11.43 6.52
CA VAL A 104 0.11 10.42 6.38
C VAL A 104 0.97 10.90 5.22
N MET A 105 2.11 11.52 5.54
CA MET A 105 3.01 12.18 4.58
C MET A 105 2.41 13.39 3.83
N GLY A 106 1.56 14.18 4.48
CA GLY A 106 1.15 15.50 3.99
C GLY A 106 -0.15 15.59 3.20
N GLU A 107 -0.78 14.46 2.83
CA GLU A 107 -2.04 14.44 2.08
C GLU A 107 -3.21 13.87 2.92
N PRO A 108 -4.43 14.44 2.82
CA PRO A 108 -5.64 13.92 3.50
C PRO A 108 -6.03 12.53 3.00
N ILE A 109 -5.82 12.27 1.71
CA ILE A 109 -5.99 11.00 1.03
C ILE A 109 -5.05 10.97 -0.18
N TRP A 110 -4.35 9.85 -0.37
CA TRP A 110 -3.49 9.69 -1.55
C TRP A 110 -4.33 9.61 -2.83
N PRO A 111 -3.91 10.25 -3.94
CA PRO A 111 -4.65 10.20 -5.20
C PRO A 111 -4.94 8.77 -5.68
N ALA A 112 -4.00 7.84 -5.52
CA ALA A 112 -4.21 6.43 -5.87
C ALA A 112 -5.30 5.76 -5.00
N ALA A 113 -5.42 6.11 -3.72
CA ALA A 113 -6.48 5.62 -2.85
C ALA A 113 -7.85 6.16 -3.28
N LEU A 114 -7.93 7.46 -3.63
CA LEU A 114 -9.18 8.06 -4.15
C LEU A 114 -9.58 7.45 -5.50
N ALA A 115 -8.61 7.22 -6.39
CA ALA A 115 -8.83 6.53 -7.66
C ALA A 115 -9.38 5.11 -7.44
N LEU A 116 -8.82 4.37 -6.48
CA LEU A 116 -9.31 3.04 -6.11
C LEU A 116 -10.73 3.10 -5.55
N CYS A 117 -11.04 4.08 -4.69
CA CYS A 117 -12.38 4.28 -4.15
C CYS A 117 -13.42 4.47 -5.26
N ARG A 118 -13.16 5.41 -6.19
CA ARG A 118 -14.04 5.68 -7.34
C ARG A 118 -14.15 4.47 -8.26
N TRP A 119 -13.05 3.76 -8.47
CA TRP A 119 -13.01 2.54 -9.26
C TRP A 119 -13.88 1.42 -8.66
N LEU A 120 -13.83 1.23 -7.33
CA LEU A 120 -14.63 0.24 -6.59
C LEU A 120 -16.13 0.64 -6.52
N ALA A 121 -16.42 1.93 -6.39
CA ALA A 121 -17.78 2.45 -6.29
C ALA A 121 -18.59 2.35 -7.61
N ALA A 122 -17.93 2.09 -8.74
CA ALA A 122 -18.61 1.88 -10.02
C ALA A 122 -19.61 0.71 -9.93
N PRO A 123 -20.89 0.86 -10.35
CA PRO A 123 -21.95 -0.10 -10.04
C PRO A 123 -21.62 -1.56 -10.38
N ALA A 124 -21.06 -1.82 -11.57
CA ALA A 124 -20.72 -3.17 -12.01
C ALA A 124 -19.60 -3.81 -11.18
N ARG A 125 -18.64 -3.01 -10.69
CA ARG A 125 -17.50 -3.50 -9.88
C ARG A 125 -17.89 -3.70 -8.43
N CYS A 126 -18.66 -2.76 -7.87
CA CYS A 126 -19.29 -2.89 -6.57
C CYS A 126 -20.05 -4.23 -6.46
N GLU A 127 -20.89 -4.53 -7.44
CA GLU A 127 -21.63 -5.80 -7.52
C GLU A 127 -20.70 -7.02 -7.58
N ALA A 128 -19.72 -6.99 -8.48
CA ALA A 128 -18.88 -8.16 -8.76
C ALA A 128 -17.81 -8.44 -7.71
N LEU A 129 -17.28 -7.40 -7.05
CA LEU A 129 -16.09 -7.50 -6.19
C LEU A 129 -16.39 -7.30 -4.72
N CYS A 130 -17.30 -6.38 -4.39
CA CYS A 130 -17.48 -5.95 -3.01
C CYS A 130 -18.63 -6.66 -2.31
N ARG A 131 -19.73 -6.97 -3.01
CA ARG A 131 -20.94 -7.50 -2.35
C ARG A 131 -20.67 -8.81 -1.62
N GLY A 132 -20.89 -8.81 -0.30
CA GLY A 132 -20.64 -9.97 0.58
C GLY A 132 -19.17 -10.32 0.75
N ALA A 133 -18.25 -9.57 0.12
CA ALA A 133 -16.83 -9.87 0.14
C ALA A 133 -16.24 -9.72 1.54
N ARG A 134 -15.25 -10.58 1.82
CA ARG A 134 -14.34 -10.41 2.96
C ARG A 134 -13.13 -9.70 2.42
N VAL A 135 -12.99 -8.44 2.78
CA VAL A 135 -11.98 -7.54 2.24
C VAL A 135 -10.83 -7.44 3.21
N LEU A 136 -9.59 -7.52 2.72
CA LEU A 136 -8.41 -7.09 3.47
C LEU A 136 -7.72 -5.97 2.70
N GLU A 137 -7.27 -4.93 3.39
CA GLU A 137 -6.48 -3.86 2.80
C GLU A 137 -5.07 -3.83 3.40
N LEU A 138 -4.07 -3.91 2.52
CA LEU A 138 -2.65 -3.80 2.84
C LEU A 138 -2.22 -2.33 2.80
N GLY A 139 -1.56 -1.85 3.86
CA GLY A 139 -1.10 -0.46 3.94
C GLY A 139 -2.27 0.52 3.85
N ALA A 140 -3.28 0.28 4.67
CA ALA A 140 -4.59 0.90 4.52
C ALA A 140 -4.59 2.41 4.80
N GLY A 141 -3.61 2.94 5.55
CA GLY A 141 -3.57 4.38 5.84
C GLY A 141 -4.85 4.88 6.51
N CYS A 142 -5.61 5.74 5.83
CA CYS A 142 -6.91 6.20 6.31
C CYS A 142 -8.08 5.21 6.09
N ALA A 143 -7.82 4.06 5.48
CA ALA A 143 -8.76 2.97 5.16
C ALA A 143 -9.85 3.30 4.12
N ALA A 144 -9.63 4.32 3.28
CA ALA A 144 -10.65 4.79 2.35
C ALA A 144 -11.17 3.69 1.39
N PRO A 145 -10.31 2.90 0.70
CA PRO A 145 -10.76 1.85 -0.21
C PRO A 145 -11.61 0.76 0.46
N ALA A 146 -11.18 0.21 1.60
CA ALA A 146 -11.95 -0.78 2.32
C ALA A 146 -13.27 -0.22 2.87
N LEU A 147 -13.27 1.02 3.36
CA LEU A 147 -14.50 1.68 3.81
C LEU A 147 -15.49 1.85 2.65
N VAL A 148 -15.04 2.24 1.46
CA VAL A 148 -15.91 2.31 0.27
C VAL A 148 -16.43 0.92 -0.12
N ALA A 149 -15.58 -0.11 -0.09
CA ALA A 149 -16.02 -1.49 -0.32
C ALA A 149 -17.10 -1.93 0.69
N ARG A 150 -17.06 -1.42 1.93
CA ARG A 150 -18.08 -1.71 2.95
C ARG A 150 -19.36 -0.90 2.80
N LEU A 151 -19.23 0.42 2.65
CA LEU A 151 -20.33 1.39 2.68
C LEU A 151 -21.12 1.40 1.37
N VAL A 152 -20.41 1.47 0.25
CA VAL A 152 -21.00 1.48 -1.09
C VAL A 152 -21.09 0.08 -1.66
N GLY A 153 -20.04 -0.71 -1.43
CA GLY A 153 -19.87 -2.04 -2.00
C GLY A 153 -20.70 -3.15 -1.36
N GLY A 154 -21.12 -2.98 -0.11
CA GLY A 154 -21.81 -4.03 0.64
C GLY A 154 -20.92 -5.21 1.03
N ALA A 155 -19.61 -5.00 1.23
CA ALA A 155 -18.72 -6.00 1.82
C ALA A 155 -19.25 -6.49 3.16
N SER A 156 -19.04 -7.77 3.46
CA SER A 156 -19.49 -8.38 4.71
C SER A 156 -18.59 -8.01 5.88
N SER A 157 -17.28 -7.95 5.65
CA SER A 157 -16.29 -7.56 6.66
C SER A 157 -15.06 -6.93 6.02
N ILE A 158 -14.41 -6.02 6.74
CA ILE A 158 -13.15 -5.39 6.33
C ILE A 158 -12.03 -5.64 7.35
N ALA A 159 -10.85 -6.02 6.85
CA ALA A 159 -9.63 -6.19 7.61
C ALA A 159 -8.65 -5.09 7.20
N LEU A 160 -8.37 -4.17 8.12
CA LEU A 160 -7.56 -2.99 7.85
C LEU A 160 -6.17 -3.18 8.45
N THR A 161 -5.14 -3.11 7.62
CA THR A 161 -3.79 -3.47 8.06
C THR A 161 -2.77 -2.41 7.69
N ASP A 162 -1.86 -2.14 8.63
CA ASP A 162 -0.73 -1.23 8.45
C ASP A 162 0.40 -1.65 9.39
N VAL A 163 1.59 -1.09 9.22
CA VAL A 163 2.73 -1.30 10.13
C VAL A 163 2.75 -0.25 11.24
N ASP A 164 2.18 0.93 11.00
CA ASP A 164 2.21 2.05 11.93
C ASP A 164 1.04 1.98 12.95
N PRO A 165 1.32 1.85 14.26
CA PRO A 165 0.28 1.78 15.29
C PRO A 165 -0.61 3.03 15.38
N ASP A 166 -0.11 4.22 15.04
CA ASP A 166 -0.90 5.45 15.04
C ASP A 166 -1.90 5.44 13.88
N VAL A 167 -1.48 4.91 12.73
CA VAL A 167 -2.37 4.66 11.59
C VAL A 167 -3.44 3.62 11.95
N LEU A 168 -3.11 2.59 12.72
CA LEU A 168 -4.11 1.63 13.22
C LEU A 168 -5.18 2.30 14.09
N ALA A 169 -4.81 3.30 14.89
CA ALA A 169 -5.75 4.07 15.70
C ALA A 169 -6.63 4.98 14.81
N LEU A 170 -6.03 5.66 13.83
CA LEU A 170 -6.74 6.46 12.84
C LEU A 170 -7.81 5.65 12.10
N MET A 171 -7.46 4.43 11.64
CA MET A 171 -8.41 3.56 10.94
C MET A 171 -9.62 3.20 11.82
N ARG A 172 -9.41 2.92 13.11
CA ARG A 172 -10.52 2.69 14.05
C ARG A 172 -11.40 3.93 14.19
N ALA A 173 -10.78 5.12 14.28
CA ALA A 173 -11.51 6.38 14.34
C ALA A 173 -12.33 6.62 13.06
N ASN A 174 -11.79 6.31 11.88
CA ASN A 174 -12.51 6.40 10.61
C ASN A 174 -13.64 5.37 10.50
N CYS A 175 -13.47 4.14 11.00
CA CYS A 175 -14.57 3.18 11.11
C CYS A 175 -15.70 3.70 12.00
N ALA A 176 -15.37 4.28 13.16
CA ALA A 176 -16.34 4.86 14.07
C ALA A 176 -17.06 6.08 13.45
N LEU A 177 -16.32 6.96 12.76
CA LEU A 177 -16.85 8.13 12.05
C LEU A 177 -17.91 7.72 11.01
N ASN A 178 -17.66 6.63 10.28
CA ASN A 178 -18.58 6.08 9.29
C ASN A 178 -19.58 5.05 9.85
N ARG A 179 -19.66 4.90 11.19
CA ARG A 179 -20.58 4.00 11.89
C ARG A 179 -20.49 2.54 11.42
N ILE A 180 -19.28 2.06 11.12
CA ILE A 180 -19.06 0.65 10.83
C ILE A 180 -19.21 -0.16 12.13
N PRO A 181 -20.05 -1.22 12.16
CA PRO A 181 -20.19 -2.07 13.34
C PRO A 181 -18.88 -2.76 13.72
N GLU A 182 -18.58 -2.90 15.02
CA GLU A 182 -17.32 -3.49 15.50
C GLU A 182 -17.10 -4.93 15.03
N GLU A 183 -18.18 -5.69 14.81
CA GLU A 183 -18.12 -7.05 14.26
C GLU A 183 -17.83 -7.09 12.75
N ALA A 184 -18.01 -5.97 12.05
CA ALA A 184 -17.84 -5.85 10.61
C ALA A 184 -16.45 -5.35 10.21
N PHE A 185 -15.60 -4.97 11.17
CA PHE A 185 -14.20 -4.63 10.88
C PHE A 185 -13.22 -5.16 11.92
N ARG A 186 -11.98 -5.30 11.51
CA ARG A 186 -10.85 -5.48 12.42
C ARG A 186 -9.67 -4.67 11.91
N THR A 187 -8.88 -4.13 12.83
CA THR A 187 -7.62 -3.46 12.49
C THR A 187 -6.46 -4.13 13.20
N GLY A 188 -5.30 -4.15 12.57
CA GLY A 188 -4.11 -4.64 13.25
C GLY A 188 -2.86 -4.63 12.38
N LEU A 189 -1.75 -4.94 13.05
CA LEU A 189 -0.43 -4.88 12.43
C LEU A 189 -0.27 -5.98 11.37
N LEU A 190 0.13 -5.58 10.17
CA LEU A 190 0.61 -6.47 9.11
C LEU A 190 1.78 -5.80 8.41
N ASP A 191 2.97 -6.34 8.63
CA ASP A 191 4.12 -6.06 7.77
C ASP A 191 4.18 -7.16 6.71
N TRP A 192 3.98 -6.79 5.44
CA TRP A 192 3.98 -7.76 4.34
C TRP A 192 5.36 -8.38 4.11
N ARG A 193 6.43 -7.81 4.67
CA ARG A 193 7.78 -8.36 4.63
C ARG A 193 7.93 -9.54 5.59
N GLU A 194 7.10 -9.59 6.63
CA GLU A 194 7.16 -10.60 7.69
C GLU A 194 6.18 -11.77 7.45
N GLU A 195 6.71 -12.97 7.23
CA GLU A 195 5.89 -14.18 7.01
C GLU A 195 4.98 -14.52 8.18
N GLU A 196 5.45 -14.31 9.41
CA GLU A 196 4.64 -14.56 10.61
C GLU A 196 3.41 -13.67 10.64
N HIS A 197 3.55 -12.39 10.24
CA HIS A 197 2.45 -11.44 10.22
C HIS A 197 1.37 -11.90 9.25
N ILE A 198 1.77 -12.28 8.04
CA ILE A 198 0.88 -12.80 7.00
C ILE A 198 0.19 -14.09 7.48
N GLY A 199 0.95 -15.00 8.10
CA GLY A 199 0.44 -16.26 8.64
C GLY A 199 -0.67 -16.05 9.68
N ARG A 200 -0.52 -15.06 10.58
CA ARG A 200 -1.57 -14.70 11.56
C ARG A 200 -2.83 -14.21 10.86
N TRP A 201 -2.70 -13.34 9.85
CA TRP A 201 -3.86 -12.82 9.12
C TRP A 201 -4.57 -13.86 8.26
N ALA A 202 -3.83 -14.78 7.66
CA ALA A 202 -4.37 -15.92 6.92
C ALA A 202 -5.09 -16.92 7.84
N ALA A 203 -4.50 -17.23 9.00
CA ALA A 203 -5.06 -18.15 9.99
C ALA A 203 -6.32 -17.61 10.67
N CYS A 204 -6.39 -16.30 10.89
CA CYS A 204 -7.55 -15.64 11.50
C CYS A 204 -8.72 -15.42 10.53
N SER A 205 -8.87 -16.24 9.48
CA SER A 205 -10.05 -16.17 8.60
C SER A 205 -11.34 -16.37 9.41
N PRO A 206 -12.45 -15.65 9.10
CA PRO A 206 -13.68 -15.64 9.90
C PRO A 206 -14.34 -17.04 10.02
N PRO A 207 -15.28 -17.23 10.97
CA PRO A 207 -15.76 -18.54 11.47
C PRO A 207 -16.60 -19.37 10.50
N SER A 208 -16.44 -19.20 9.19
CA SER A 208 -17.05 -20.09 8.21
C SER A 208 -16.09 -21.27 7.94
N PRO A 209 -16.51 -22.53 8.16
CA PRO A 209 -15.67 -23.71 7.93
C PRO A 209 -15.21 -23.87 6.47
N SER A 210 -15.86 -23.19 5.53
CA SER A 210 -15.53 -23.22 4.11
C SER A 210 -14.54 -22.14 3.66
N ALA A 211 -14.26 -21.15 4.51
CA ALA A 211 -13.64 -19.90 4.09
C ALA A 211 -12.19 -19.83 4.59
N ARG A 212 -11.23 -19.79 3.67
CA ARG A 212 -9.80 -20.00 3.95
C ARG A 212 -8.90 -18.78 3.74
N GLY A 213 -9.48 -17.64 3.38
CA GLY A 213 -8.77 -16.37 3.19
C GLY A 213 -9.72 -15.20 2.95
N TYR A 214 -9.28 -14.16 2.27
CA TYR A 214 -10.07 -13.02 1.84
C TYR A 214 -10.50 -13.19 0.38
N SER A 215 -11.73 -12.82 0.03
CA SER A 215 -12.19 -12.86 -1.37
C SER A 215 -11.72 -11.63 -2.14
N LEU A 216 -11.36 -10.55 -1.44
CA LEU A 216 -10.84 -9.34 -2.03
C LEU A 216 -9.66 -8.84 -1.17
N VAL A 217 -8.50 -8.65 -1.79
CA VAL A 217 -7.38 -7.94 -1.18
C VAL A 217 -7.19 -6.62 -1.93
N LEU A 218 -7.06 -5.53 -1.19
CA LEU A 218 -6.87 -4.18 -1.70
C LEU A 218 -5.49 -3.66 -1.28
N ALA A 219 -4.93 -2.78 -2.09
CA ALA A 219 -3.80 -1.93 -1.69
C ALA A 219 -3.80 -0.62 -2.50
N ALA A 220 -3.44 0.49 -1.87
CA ALA A 220 -3.34 1.78 -2.55
C ALA A 220 -2.01 2.46 -2.21
N ASP A 221 -1.23 2.77 -3.24
CA ASP A 221 0.07 3.48 -3.18
C ASP A 221 1.14 2.86 -2.26
N VAL A 222 1.09 1.54 -2.10
CA VAL A 222 2.08 0.76 -1.33
C VAL A 222 3.37 0.44 -2.12
N LEU A 223 3.49 0.92 -3.36
CA LEU A 223 4.59 0.59 -4.28
C LEU A 223 5.63 1.70 -4.39
N PHE A 224 6.24 2.07 -3.28
CA PHE A 224 7.31 3.08 -3.24
C PHE A 224 8.72 2.47 -3.36
N SER A 225 8.86 1.14 -3.28
CA SER A 225 10.13 0.44 -3.38
C SER A 225 10.02 -0.86 -4.19
N VAL A 226 11.04 -1.17 -4.99
CA VAL A 226 11.09 -2.42 -5.75
C VAL A 226 11.19 -3.62 -4.83
N GLY A 227 11.87 -3.46 -3.68
CA GLY A 227 11.99 -4.49 -2.65
C GLY A 227 10.64 -4.97 -2.09
N ASP A 228 9.58 -4.17 -2.20
CA ASP A 228 8.25 -4.51 -1.70
C ASP A 228 7.40 -5.34 -2.67
N ILE A 229 7.74 -5.38 -3.96
CA ILE A 229 6.93 -6.06 -4.98
C ILE A 229 6.77 -7.55 -4.67
N ARG A 230 7.88 -8.25 -4.35
CA ARG A 230 7.85 -9.69 -4.05
C ARG A 230 7.20 -10.00 -2.70
N PRO A 231 7.51 -9.29 -1.60
CA PRO A 231 6.76 -9.39 -0.35
C PRO A 231 5.24 -9.20 -0.51
N ILE A 232 4.80 -8.18 -1.25
CA ILE A 232 3.38 -7.93 -1.51
C ILE A 232 2.78 -9.10 -2.29
N ALA A 233 3.42 -9.56 -3.37
CA ALA A 233 2.93 -10.70 -4.15
C ALA A 233 2.79 -11.97 -3.29
N ARG A 234 3.76 -12.24 -2.41
CA ARG A 234 3.71 -13.34 -1.43
C ARG A 234 2.56 -13.17 -0.44
N ALA A 235 2.39 -11.97 0.12
CA ALA A 235 1.33 -11.66 1.06
C ALA A 235 -0.04 -11.91 0.43
N VAL A 236 -0.29 -11.32 -0.74
CA VAL A 236 -1.56 -11.46 -1.47
C VAL A 236 -1.86 -12.93 -1.78
N ALA A 237 -0.88 -13.69 -2.28
CA ALA A 237 -1.07 -15.10 -2.62
C ALA A 237 -1.46 -15.98 -1.41
N GLN A 238 -1.04 -15.61 -0.20
CA GLN A 238 -1.38 -16.32 1.04
C GLN A 238 -2.65 -15.80 1.71
N LEU A 239 -2.99 -14.53 1.51
CA LEU A 239 -4.16 -13.90 2.12
C LEU A 239 -5.43 -14.16 1.31
N LEU A 240 -5.34 -14.27 -0.03
CA LEU A 240 -6.51 -14.59 -0.85
C LEU A 240 -7.02 -16.00 -0.55
N ASP A 241 -8.35 -16.16 -0.59
CA ASP A 241 -9.00 -17.45 -0.43
C ASP A 241 -8.79 -18.30 -1.69
N PRO A 242 -7.97 -19.37 -1.64
CA PRO A 242 -7.66 -20.16 -2.82
C PRO A 242 -8.83 -21.04 -3.27
N THR A 243 -9.87 -21.16 -2.44
CA THR A 243 -11.06 -21.98 -2.75
C THR A 243 -12.09 -21.20 -3.57
N LEU A 244 -12.01 -19.87 -3.56
CA LEU A 244 -12.91 -19.00 -4.30
C LEU A 244 -12.28 -18.63 -5.66
N PRO A 245 -12.85 -19.06 -6.80
CA PRO A 245 -12.34 -18.69 -8.13
C PRO A 245 -12.46 -17.18 -8.40
N GLU A 246 -13.35 -16.51 -7.66
CA GLU A 246 -13.56 -15.07 -7.76
C GLU A 246 -12.67 -14.26 -6.81
N SER A 247 -11.66 -14.87 -6.17
CA SER A 247 -10.71 -14.12 -5.35
C SER A 247 -9.94 -13.12 -6.21
N ARG A 248 -9.91 -11.86 -5.75
CA ARG A 248 -9.30 -10.73 -6.48
C ARG A 248 -8.32 -9.96 -5.64
N PHE A 249 -7.24 -9.54 -6.27
CA PHE A 249 -6.34 -8.52 -5.75
C PHE A 249 -6.48 -7.26 -6.59
N VAL A 250 -6.78 -6.13 -5.97
CA VAL A 250 -6.88 -4.84 -6.67
C VAL A 250 -5.88 -3.89 -6.04
N ILE A 251 -4.98 -3.36 -6.85
CA ILE A 251 -3.98 -2.40 -6.41
C ILE A 251 -4.06 -1.12 -7.23
N ALA A 252 -4.07 0.01 -6.55
CA ALA A 252 -3.90 1.31 -7.17
C ALA A 252 -2.50 1.85 -6.91
N ARG A 253 -1.90 2.44 -7.94
CA ARG A 253 -0.58 3.08 -7.88
C ARG A 253 -0.63 4.48 -8.46
N SER A 254 0.20 5.38 -7.92
CA SER A 254 0.48 6.65 -8.57
C SER A 254 1.20 6.45 -9.92
N SER A 255 1.00 7.39 -10.84
CA SER A 255 1.75 7.50 -12.10
C SER A 255 3.24 7.75 -11.88
N LEU A 256 3.63 8.23 -10.69
CA LEU A 256 5.04 8.35 -10.28
C LEU A 256 5.77 6.99 -10.31
N PHE A 257 5.05 5.89 -10.09
CA PHE A 257 5.61 4.54 -10.01
C PHE A 257 5.25 3.68 -11.22
N GLU A 258 4.97 4.29 -12.37
CA GLU A 258 4.60 3.58 -13.61
C GLU A 258 5.63 2.57 -14.08
N GLU A 259 6.91 2.87 -13.88
CA GLU A 259 8.02 1.99 -14.25
C GLU A 259 8.06 0.68 -13.46
N LEU A 260 7.40 0.63 -12.29
CA LEU A 260 7.33 -0.58 -11.47
C LEU A 260 6.30 -1.59 -12.00
N GLN A 261 5.33 -1.16 -12.81
CA GLN A 261 4.20 -2.00 -13.22
C GLN A 261 4.61 -3.29 -13.94
N PRO A 262 5.53 -3.29 -14.93
CA PRO A 262 5.90 -4.53 -15.61
C PRO A 262 6.47 -5.57 -14.63
N THR A 263 7.30 -5.13 -13.68
CA THR A 263 7.89 -5.99 -12.65
C THR A 263 6.85 -6.47 -11.65
N LEU A 264 5.91 -5.61 -11.26
CA LEU A 264 4.77 -5.97 -10.41
C LEU A 264 3.94 -7.08 -11.06
N VAL A 265 3.54 -6.89 -12.33
CA VAL A 265 2.72 -7.85 -13.08
C VAL A 265 3.45 -9.18 -13.19
N ALA A 266 4.70 -9.17 -13.68
CA ALA A 266 5.48 -10.40 -13.83
C ALA A 266 5.69 -11.14 -12.49
N THR A 267 5.88 -10.40 -11.39
CA THR A 267 6.04 -11.00 -10.07
C THR A 267 4.72 -11.61 -9.60
N LEU A 268 3.59 -10.89 -9.69
CA LEU A 268 2.28 -11.42 -9.31
C LEU A 268 1.91 -12.68 -10.12
N GLU A 269 2.21 -12.69 -11.42
CA GLU A 269 2.00 -13.86 -12.27
C GLU A 269 2.82 -15.07 -11.82
N SER A 270 4.06 -14.86 -11.36
CA SER A 270 4.88 -15.94 -10.79
C SER A 270 4.31 -16.51 -9.48
N PHE A 271 3.43 -15.77 -8.80
CA PHE A 271 2.66 -16.21 -7.64
C PHE A 271 1.26 -16.74 -7.99
N GLY A 272 0.91 -16.83 -9.28
CA GLY A 272 -0.39 -17.33 -9.75
C GLY A 272 -1.50 -16.27 -9.77
N LEU A 273 -1.15 -14.98 -9.76
CA LEU A 273 -2.08 -13.87 -9.89
C LEU A 273 -1.94 -13.23 -11.27
N HIS A 274 -3.00 -13.32 -12.08
CA HIS A 274 -2.98 -12.82 -13.46
C HIS A 274 -3.71 -11.50 -13.58
N LEU A 275 -3.10 -10.54 -14.28
CA LEU A 275 -3.74 -9.27 -14.59
C LEU A 275 -4.94 -9.51 -15.51
N ILE A 276 -6.11 -9.05 -15.10
CA ILE A 276 -7.36 -9.17 -15.88
C ILE A 276 -7.91 -7.82 -16.32
N SER A 277 -7.60 -6.74 -15.61
CA SER A 277 -7.98 -5.40 -16.04
C SER A 277 -7.01 -4.34 -15.52
N SER A 278 -6.89 -3.25 -16.27
CA SER A 278 -6.13 -2.06 -15.88
C SER A 278 -6.91 -0.80 -16.27
N ALA A 279 -7.00 0.18 -15.38
CA ALA A 279 -7.67 1.44 -15.64
C ALA A 279 -6.85 2.61 -15.12
N SER A 280 -6.40 3.48 -16.02
CA SER A 280 -5.69 4.71 -15.65
C SER A 280 -6.66 5.89 -15.59
N THR A 281 -6.47 6.75 -14.61
CA THR A 281 -7.19 8.01 -14.45
C THR A 281 -6.22 9.17 -14.54
N ARG A 282 -6.59 10.19 -15.34
CA ARG A 282 -5.82 11.42 -15.48
C ARG A 282 -6.05 12.39 -14.33
N GLU A 283 -7.23 12.35 -13.71
CA GLU A 283 -7.63 13.28 -12.66
C GLU A 283 -6.79 13.06 -11.39
N GLU A 284 -6.65 11.81 -10.96
CA GLU A 284 -5.84 11.42 -9.80
C GLU A 284 -4.41 10.99 -10.18
N ALA A 285 -4.05 11.09 -11.46
CA ALA A 285 -2.76 10.66 -11.99
C ALA A 285 -2.35 9.26 -11.48
N ALA A 286 -3.28 8.29 -11.54
CA ALA A 286 -3.14 6.96 -10.95
C ALA A 286 -3.59 5.85 -11.91
N CYS A 287 -3.16 4.61 -11.63
CA CYS A 287 -3.59 3.42 -12.35
C CYS A 287 -4.08 2.36 -11.36
N VAL A 288 -5.26 1.79 -11.62
CA VAL A 288 -5.83 0.66 -10.89
C VAL A 288 -5.62 -0.62 -11.70
N LEU A 289 -5.06 -1.63 -11.06
CA LEU A 289 -4.74 -2.93 -11.64
C LEU A 289 -5.54 -4.00 -10.88
N GLU A 290 -6.24 -4.84 -11.61
CA GLU A 290 -7.04 -5.94 -11.08
C GLU A 290 -6.41 -7.28 -11.48
N PHE A 291 -6.15 -8.11 -10.48
CA PHE A 291 -5.57 -9.42 -10.62
C PHE A 291 -6.54 -10.49 -10.11
N MET A 292 -6.55 -11.63 -10.80
CA MET A 292 -7.31 -12.82 -10.41
C MET A 292 -6.36 -13.96 -10.05
N GLN A 293 -6.63 -14.64 -8.95
CA GLN A 293 -5.89 -15.84 -8.57
C GLN A 293 -6.30 -17.02 -9.46
N GLN A 294 -5.34 -17.61 -10.18
CA GLN A 294 -5.59 -18.85 -10.91
C GLN A 294 -5.73 -20.03 -9.96
N ARG A 295 -6.66 -20.94 -10.28
CA ARG A 295 -6.72 -22.24 -9.59
C ARG A 295 -5.41 -22.99 -9.81
N ARG A 296 -4.77 -23.42 -8.72
CA ARG A 296 -3.85 -24.54 -8.79
C ARG A 296 -4.69 -25.78 -9.11
N VAL A 297 -4.57 -26.28 -10.34
CA VAL A 297 -5.16 -27.56 -10.78
C VAL A 297 -4.52 -28.70 -10.01
#